data_AF-A0A4V4HI76-F1
#
_entry.id   AF-A0A4V4HI76-F1
#
_cell.length_a   1.000
_cell.length_b   1.000
_cell.length_c   1.000
_cell.angle_alpha   90.00
_cell.angle_beta   90.00
_cell.angle_gamma   90.00
#
_symmetry.space_group_name_H-M   'P 1'
#
loop_
_entity.id
_entity.type
_entity.pdbx_description
1 polymer ?
#
loop_
_entity_poly.entity_id
_entity_poly.type
_entity_poly.pdbx_seq_one_letter_code
_entity_poly.pdbx_strand_id
1 'polypeptide(L)'
;ELKVSDNRLLREALRKDDLEIAQLLRSALAFQECKETMLALQGSDAQSCIDLLQDVLDKGCIKSTDDGGFNHTARRLLVKLSEARDILPSSLFIRGVKREEVDACYGGTFGDIYKASY
;
A
#
# COMPACT_ATOMS: atom_id res chain seq x y z
N GLU A 1 25.36 -0.54 20.82
CA GLU A 1 25.62 0.27 19.61
C GLU A 1 25.71 -0.65 18.41
N LEU A 2 24.71 -0.66 17.51
CA LEU A 2 24.73 -1.45 16.28
C LEU A 2 25.68 -0.77 15.27
N LYS A 3 26.74 -1.48 14.86
CA LYS A 3 27.76 -0.93 13.95
C LYS A 3 27.09 -0.49 12.65
N VAL A 4 27.41 0.72 12.21
CA VAL A 4 26.87 1.36 10.99
C VAL A 4 27.01 0.47 9.74
N SER A 5 28.00 -0.42 9.71
CA SER A 5 28.21 -1.41 8.65
C SER A 5 27.11 -2.49 8.60
N ASP A 6 26.63 -2.97 9.74
CA ASP A 6 25.57 -3.99 9.82
C ASP A 6 24.24 -3.43 9.32
N ASN A 7 23.99 -2.13 9.59
CA ASN A 7 22.83 -1.41 9.09
C ASN A 7 22.81 -1.29 7.56
N ARG A 8 23.97 -1.19 6.91
CA ARG A 8 24.05 -1.09 5.45
C ARG A 8 23.75 -2.43 4.79
N LEU A 9 24.36 -3.51 5.29
CA LEU A 9 24.09 -4.87 4.79
C LEU A 9 22.62 -5.24 4.96
N LEU A 10 22.03 -4.90 6.09
CA LEU A 10 20.60 -5.11 6.34
C LEU A 10 19.72 -4.35 5.33
N ARG A 11 20.02 -3.08 5.06
CA ARG A 11 19.26 -2.29 4.07
C ARG A 11 19.40 -2.85 2.65
N GLU A 12 20.58 -3.33 2.29
CA GLU A 12 20.82 -3.95 0.98
C GLU A 12 20.05 -5.28 0.85
N ALA A 13 20.04 -6.11 1.89
CA ALA A 13 19.23 -7.34 1.93
C ALA A 13 17.73 -7.03 1.81
N LEU A 14 17.20 -6.11 2.62
CA LEU A 14 15.79 -5.71 2.57
C LEU A 14 15.39 -5.17 1.18
N ARG A 15 16.25 -4.38 0.55
CA ARG A 15 16.00 -3.85 -0.79
C ARG A 15 15.96 -4.97 -1.84
N LYS A 16 16.77 -6.01 -1.70
CA LYS A 16 16.77 -7.17 -2.60
C LYS A 16 15.46 -7.95 -2.47
N ASP A 17 15.04 -8.19 -1.22
CA ASP A 17 13.80 -8.91 -0.93
C ASP A 17 12.58 -8.12 -1.46
N ASP A 18 12.54 -6.80 -1.24
CA ASP A 18 11.50 -5.92 -1.79
C ASP A 18 11.39 -6.01 -3.32
N LEU A 19 12.52 -6.11 -4.01
CA LEU A 19 12.55 -6.26 -5.47
C LEU A 19 12.02 -7.63 -5.91
N GLU A 20 12.42 -8.71 -5.22
CA GLU A 20 11.96 -10.06 -5.52
C GLU A 20 10.45 -10.21 -5.30
N ILE A 21 9.94 -9.65 -4.19
CA ILE A 21 8.50 -9.59 -3.89
C ILE A 21 7.76 -8.86 -5.01
N ALA A 22 8.26 -7.70 -5.45
CA ALA A 22 7.65 -6.94 -6.53
C ALA A 22 7.64 -7.72 -7.86
N GLN A 23 8.70 -8.47 -8.18
CA GLN A 23 8.76 -9.31 -9.38
C GLN A 23 7.80 -10.50 -9.33
N LEU A 24 7.65 -11.14 -8.17
CA LEU A 24 6.67 -12.21 -7.97
C LEU A 24 5.25 -11.68 -8.12
N LEU A 25 4.97 -10.53 -7.52
CA LEU A 25 3.67 -9.86 -7.65
C LEU A 25 3.39 -9.49 -9.11
N ARG A 26 4.36 -8.94 -9.83
CA ARG A 26 4.22 -8.66 -11.27
C ARG A 26 3.88 -9.91 -12.08
N SER A 27 4.53 -11.03 -11.76
CA SER A 27 4.30 -12.30 -12.42
C SER A 27 2.90 -12.83 -12.10
N ALA A 28 2.45 -12.78 -10.84
CA ALA A 28 1.09 -13.15 -10.45
C ALA A 28 0.05 -12.28 -11.16
N LEU A 29 0.26 -10.96 -11.23
CA LEU A 29 -0.62 -10.02 -11.94
C LEU A 29 -0.53 -10.12 -13.47
N ALA A 30 0.34 -10.96 -14.04
CA ALA A 30 0.25 -11.28 -15.46
C ALA A 30 -0.92 -12.22 -15.75
N PHE A 31 -1.30 -13.07 -14.79
CA PHE A 31 -2.35 -14.08 -14.95
C PHE A 31 -3.70 -13.60 -14.42
N GLN A 32 -4.76 -13.82 -15.19
CA GLN A 32 -6.10 -13.37 -14.84
C GLN A 32 -6.67 -14.14 -13.64
N GLU A 33 -6.44 -15.45 -13.57
CA GLU A 33 -6.86 -16.33 -12.47
C GLU A 33 -6.32 -15.86 -11.10
N CYS A 34 -5.06 -15.44 -11.07
CA CYS A 34 -4.44 -14.90 -9.86
C CYS A 34 -5.13 -13.60 -9.40
N LYS A 35 -5.47 -12.70 -10.33
CA LYS A 35 -6.19 -11.46 -10.00
C LYS A 35 -7.57 -11.74 -9.41
N GLU A 36 -8.30 -12.69 -9.98
CA GLU A 36 -9.62 -13.08 -9.51
C GLU A 36 -9.54 -13.71 -8.12
N THR A 37 -8.53 -14.56 -7.89
CA THR A 37 -8.24 -15.12 -6.57
C THR A 37 -7.92 -14.01 -5.56
N MET A 38 -7.11 -13.02 -5.94
CA MET A 38 -6.78 -11.88 -5.07
C MET A 38 -8.03 -11.03 -4.75
N LEU A 39 -8.95 -10.83 -5.70
CA LEU A 39 -10.23 -10.15 -5.47
C LEU A 39 -11.17 -10.95 -4.55
N ALA A 40 -11.05 -12.27 -4.55
CA ALA A 40 -11.83 -13.14 -3.68
C ALA A 40 -11.34 -13.16 -2.21
N LEU A 41 -10.15 -12.60 -1.91
CA LEU A 41 -9.62 -12.51 -0.54
C LEU A 41 -10.56 -11.76 0.39
N GLN A 42 -10.57 -12.14 1.67
CA GLN A 42 -11.40 -11.55 2.71
C GLN A 42 -10.61 -11.32 4.00
N GLY A 43 -11.16 -10.51 4.91
CA GLY A 43 -10.61 -10.30 6.24
C GLY A 43 -9.16 -9.79 6.23
N SER A 44 -8.32 -10.42 7.06
CA SER A 44 -6.90 -10.08 7.21
C SER A 44 -6.11 -10.23 5.91
N ASP A 45 -6.50 -11.17 5.06
CA ASP A 45 -5.75 -11.49 3.84
C ASP A 45 -6.01 -10.42 2.78
N ALA A 46 -7.24 -9.93 2.70
CA ALA A 46 -7.59 -8.78 1.85
C ALA A 46 -6.81 -7.53 2.29
N GLN A 47 -6.78 -7.21 3.59
CA GLN A 47 -6.00 -6.09 4.11
C GLN A 47 -4.51 -6.23 3.77
N SER A 48 -3.94 -7.41 4.04
CA SER A 48 -2.52 -7.67 3.78
C SER A 48 -2.17 -7.54 2.30
N CYS A 49 -3.08 -7.99 1.42
CA CYS A 49 -2.92 -7.85 -0.03
C CYS A 49 -2.99 -6.38 -0.48
N ILE A 50 -3.92 -5.58 0.07
CA ILE A 50 -4.02 -4.14 -0.20
C ILE A 50 -2.73 -3.43 0.24
N ASP A 51 -2.27 -3.73 1.45
CA ASP A 51 -1.07 -3.11 2.02
C ASP A 51 0.18 -3.46 1.21
N LEU A 52 0.30 -4.72 0.77
CA LEU A 52 1.39 -5.16 -0.10
C LEU A 52 1.37 -4.45 -1.47
N LEU A 53 0.20 -4.35 -2.11
CA LEU A 53 0.04 -3.65 -3.38
C LEU A 53 0.45 -2.18 -3.23
N GLN A 54 0.01 -1.53 -2.16
CA GLN A 54 0.33 -0.14 -1.86
C GLN A 54 1.84 0.04 -1.60
N ASP A 55 2.45 -0.81 -0.79
CA ASP A 55 3.89 -0.73 -0.45
C ASP A 55 4.78 -0.89 -1.70
N VAL A 56 4.45 -1.84 -2.59
CA VAL A 56 5.16 -2.03 -3.86
C VAL A 56 5.02 -0.81 -4.77
N LEU A 57 3.82 -0.21 -4.83
CA LEU A 57 3.55 1.00 -5.60
C LEU A 57 4.30 2.23 -5.05
N ASP A 58 4.35 2.38 -3.72
CA ASP A 58 4.98 3.51 -3.03
C ASP A 58 6.50 3.46 -3.12
N LYS A 59 7.10 2.28 -2.89
CA LYS A 59 8.55 2.07 -3.02
C LYS A 59 9.03 2.22 -4.46
N GLY A 60 8.13 2.02 -5.43
CA GLY A 60 8.46 2.07 -6.86
C GLY A 60 9.58 1.10 -7.19
N CYS A 61 9.53 -0.12 -6.65
CA CYS A 61 10.60 -1.13 -6.80
C CYS A 61 10.83 -1.52 -8.25
N ILE A 62 9.79 -1.46 -9.08
CA ILE A 62 9.87 -1.74 -10.52
C ILE A 62 9.88 -0.39 -11.26
N LYS A 63 11.07 0.00 -11.72
CA LYS A 63 11.32 1.20 -12.54
C LYS A 63 11.89 0.77 -13.89
N SER A 64 11.08 0.17 -14.72
CA SER A 64 11.44 -0.21 -16.08
C SER A 64 10.54 0.51 -17.08
N THR A 65 11.08 0.84 -18.24
CA THR A 65 10.42 1.58 -19.34
C THR A 65 9.15 0.92 -19.92
N ASP A 66 8.76 -0.25 -19.42
CA ASP A 66 7.57 -1.03 -19.81
C ASP A 66 6.53 -1.15 -18.65
N ASP A 67 6.76 -0.46 -17.51
CA ASP A 67 5.97 -0.59 -16.26
C ASP A 67 4.60 0.09 -16.24
N GLY A 68 4.23 0.80 -17.31
CA GLY A 68 2.90 1.43 -17.39
C GLY A 68 1.78 0.40 -17.17
N GLY A 69 1.94 -0.81 -17.71
CA GLY A 69 0.97 -1.89 -17.58
C GLY A 69 0.88 -2.47 -16.17
N PHE A 70 2.03 -2.74 -15.52
CA PHE A 70 2.04 -3.32 -14.17
C PHE A 70 1.49 -2.34 -13.14
N ASN A 71 2.02 -1.12 -13.07
CA ASN A 71 1.60 -0.13 -12.08
C ASN A 71 0.11 0.21 -12.23
N HIS A 72 -0.37 0.32 -13.48
CA HIS A 72 -1.79 0.52 -13.73
C HIS A 72 -2.64 -0.68 -13.30
N THR A 73 -2.20 -1.90 -13.58
CA THR A 73 -2.90 -3.13 -13.19
C THR A 73 -2.94 -3.29 -11.67
N ALA A 74 -1.82 -3.08 -10.98
CA ALA A 74 -1.72 -3.13 -9.53
C ALA A 74 -2.61 -2.07 -8.87
N ARG A 75 -2.57 -0.82 -9.33
CA ARG A 75 -3.48 0.24 -8.84
C ARG A 75 -4.95 -0.10 -9.06
N ARG A 76 -5.29 -0.58 -10.25
CA ARG A 76 -6.67 -0.98 -10.56
C ARG A 76 -7.14 -2.15 -9.69
N LEU A 77 -6.26 -3.11 -9.40
CA LEU A 77 -6.56 -4.22 -8.51
C LEU A 77 -6.75 -3.71 -7.07
N LEU A 78 -5.86 -2.84 -6.59
CA LEU A 78 -5.96 -2.21 -5.27
C LEU A 78 -7.30 -1.50 -5.10
N VAL A 79 -7.67 -0.63 -6.05
CA VAL A 79 -8.95 0.11 -6.00
C VAL A 79 -10.13 -0.86 -5.96
N LYS A 80 -10.16 -1.87 -6.84
CA LYS A 80 -11.24 -2.86 -6.86
C LYS A 80 -11.34 -3.66 -5.56
N LEU A 81 -10.20 -4.04 -4.99
CA LEU A 81 -10.17 -4.81 -3.75
C LEU A 81 -10.66 -3.95 -2.58
N SER A 82 -10.24 -2.67 -2.54
CA SER A 82 -10.72 -1.69 -1.59
C SER A 82 -12.22 -1.45 -1.68
N GLU A 83 -12.74 -1.23 -2.88
CA GLU A 83 -14.17 -1.05 -3.13
C GLU A 83 -14.99 -2.30 -2.76
N ALA A 84 -14.50 -3.49 -3.12
CA ALA A 84 -15.22 -4.74 -2.89
C ALA A 84 -15.28 -5.15 -1.40
N ARG A 85 -14.30 -4.70 -0.60
CA ARG A 85 -14.18 -5.08 0.81
C ARG A 85 -14.43 -3.96 1.80
N ASP A 86 -14.63 -2.73 1.31
CA ASP A 86 -14.76 -1.51 2.10
C ASP A 86 -13.54 -1.29 3.03
N ILE A 87 -12.34 -1.51 2.47
CA ILE A 87 -11.06 -1.46 3.19
C ILE A 87 -10.08 -0.55 2.44
N LEU A 88 -9.35 0.28 3.18
CA LEU A 88 -8.29 1.14 2.64
C LEU A 88 -6.90 0.62 3.03
N PRO A 89 -5.85 0.94 2.25
CA PRO A 89 -4.48 0.66 2.66
C PRO A 89 -4.15 1.27 4.02
N SER A 90 -3.49 0.49 4.87
CA SER A 90 -3.05 0.89 6.21
C SER A 90 -2.18 2.15 6.20
N SER A 91 -1.43 2.38 5.12
CA SER A 91 -0.57 3.56 4.96
C SER A 91 -1.34 4.88 4.80
N LEU A 92 -2.63 4.82 4.43
CA LEU A 92 -3.49 6.02 4.35
C LEU A 92 -4.00 6.47 5.73
N PHE A 93 -3.93 5.60 6.74
CA PHE A 93 -4.38 5.93 8.09
C PHE A 93 -3.28 6.66 8.85
N ILE A 94 -3.55 7.90 9.22
CA ILE A 94 -2.68 8.68 10.09
C ILE A 94 -2.81 8.14 11.51
N ARG A 95 -1.69 7.79 12.15
CA ARG A 95 -1.61 7.29 13.53
C ARG A 95 -1.00 8.32 14.46
N GLY A 96 -1.35 8.24 15.75
CA GLY A 96 -0.81 9.12 16.80
C GLY A 96 -1.48 10.48 16.89
N VAL A 97 -2.32 10.84 15.92
CA VAL A 97 -3.05 12.10 15.92
C VAL A 97 -4.26 12.00 16.84
N LYS A 98 -4.34 12.90 17.83
CA LYS A 98 -5.51 13.05 18.70
C LYS A 98 -6.29 14.28 18.27
N ARG A 99 -7.58 14.07 17.98
CA ARG A 99 -8.48 15.18 17.68
C ARG A 99 -8.67 16.03 18.94
N GLU A 100 -8.47 17.34 18.82
CA GLU A 100 -8.62 18.25 19.96
C GLU A 100 -10.10 18.50 20.31
N GLU A 101 -10.93 18.65 19.28
CA GLU A 101 -12.34 18.99 19.40
C GLU A 101 -13.23 17.95 18.73
N VAL A 102 -14.47 17.77 19.19
CA VAL A 102 -15.39 16.78 18.61
C VAL A 102 -16.05 17.30 17.31
N ASP A 103 -16.13 18.61 17.15
CA ASP A 103 -16.78 19.23 16.02
C ASP A 103 -15.74 19.71 14.99
N ALA A 104 -16.17 19.82 13.73
CA ALA A 104 -15.33 20.37 12.69
C ALA A 104 -15.15 21.88 12.92
N CYS A 105 -13.91 22.37 12.80
CA CYS A 105 -13.64 23.80 12.85
C CYS A 105 -14.25 24.52 11.66
N TYR A 106 -14.29 23.85 10.51
CA TYR A 106 -14.94 24.31 9.28
C TYR A 106 -15.54 23.12 8.54
N GLY A 107 -16.82 23.19 8.19
CA GLY A 107 -17.49 22.21 7.33
C GLY A 107 -17.78 22.81 5.96
N GLY A 108 -17.49 22.06 4.89
CA GLY A 108 -17.78 22.43 3.50
C GLY A 108 -18.54 21.34 2.76
N THR A 109 -18.90 21.58 1.50
CA THR A 109 -19.68 20.61 0.69
C THR A 109 -18.91 19.33 0.33
N PHE A 110 -17.58 19.35 0.42
CA PHE A 110 -16.70 18.25 0.02
C PHE A 110 -15.88 17.67 1.16
N GLY A 111 -16.02 18.20 2.37
CA GLY A 111 -15.28 17.71 3.53
C GLY A 111 -15.29 18.65 4.72
N ASP A 112 -14.84 18.10 5.84
CA ASP A 112 -14.74 18.77 7.14
C ASP A 112 -13.29 18.93 7.55
N ILE A 113 -12.97 20.07 8.17
CA ILE A 113 -11.65 20.39 8.70
C ILE A 113 -11.70 20.24 10.22
N TYR A 114 -10.83 19.37 10.75
CA TYR A 114 -10.68 19.16 12.19
C TYR A 114 -9.32 19.62 12.68
N LYS A 115 -9.28 20.17 13.89
CA LYS A 115 -8.04 20.47 14.60
C LYS A 115 -7.55 19.25 15.38
N ALA A 116 -6.27 18.96 15.27
CA ALA A 116 -5.66 17.82 15.93
C ALA A 116 -4.20 18.08 16.31
N SER A 117 -3.72 17.36 17.31
CA SER A 117 -2.33 17.38 17.81
C SER A 117 -1.68 16.01 17.66
N TYR A 118 -0.34 16.00 17.63
CA TYR A 118 0.50 14.81 17.55
C TYR A 118 1.08 14.46 18.92
#